data_AF-A0A436CGP1-F1
#
_entry.id   AF-A0A436CGP1-F1
#
_cell.length_a   1.000
_cell.length_b   1.000
_cell.length_c   1.000
_cell.angle_alpha   90.00
_cell.angle_beta   90.00
_cell.angle_gamma   90.00
#
_symmetry.space_group_name_H-M   'P 1'
#
loop_
_entity.id
_entity.type
_entity.pdbx_description
1 polymer ?
#
loop_
_entity_poly.entity_id
_entity_poly.type
_entity_poly.pdbx_seq_one_letter_code
_entity_poly.pdbx_strand_id
1 'polypeptide(L)'
;SYSTLLVAYGDRLDQPMIFDPAAGVSATSSVSDYAASSIGWFEGVRQQASTASDAKEALASRSAEALSNATGVNVDQEMSLLLDLEHTYQASARMMKTVDDMMTALLNAVG
;
A
#
# COMPACT_ATOMS: atom_id res chain seq x y z
N SER A 1 7.79 64.63 3.09
CA SER A 1 7.10 64.27 4.34
C SER A 1 7.26 62.77 4.57
N TYR A 2 7.15 62.29 5.81
CA TYR A 2 7.18 60.85 6.14
C TYR A 2 6.12 60.05 5.37
N SER A 3 4.95 60.65 5.14
CA SER A 3 3.87 60.07 4.32
C SER A 3 4.31 59.80 2.87
N THR A 4 5.07 60.71 2.27
CA THR A 4 5.61 60.54 0.90
C THR A 4 6.57 59.36 0.80
N LEU A 5 7.37 59.12 1.85
CA LEU A 5 8.31 57.98 1.89
C LEU A 5 7.57 56.65 1.99
N LEU A 6 6.51 56.56 2.80
CA LEU A 6 5.71 55.34 2.93
C LEU A 6 5.01 54.97 1.61
N VAL A 7 4.44 55.96 0.91
CA VAL A 7 3.84 55.75 -0.42
C VAL A 7 4.91 55.28 -1.42
N ALA A 8 6.07 55.94 -1.44
CA ALA A 8 7.16 55.56 -2.33
C ALA A 8 7.73 54.15 -2.06
N TYR A 9 7.67 53.65 -0.81
CA TYR A 9 8.02 52.27 -0.51
C TYR A 9 6.95 51.28 -0.98
N GLY A 10 5.66 51.62 -0.82
CA GLY A 10 4.56 50.82 -1.37
C GLY A 10 4.66 50.69 -2.88
N ASP A 11 4.81 51.81 -3.59
CA ASP A 11 4.94 51.84 -5.05
C ASP A 11 6.14 51.01 -5.54
N ARG A 12 7.24 51.02 -4.77
CA ARG A 12 8.44 50.22 -5.10
C ARG A 12 8.23 48.72 -4.97
N LEU A 13 7.32 48.25 -4.11
CA LEU A 13 7.01 46.82 -4.01
C LEU A 13 6.28 46.29 -5.23
N ASP A 14 5.53 47.16 -5.91
CA ASP A 14 4.79 46.85 -7.14
C ASP A 14 5.65 47.02 -8.41
N GLN A 15 6.81 47.67 -8.32
CA GLN A 15 7.73 47.78 -9.45
C GLN A 15 8.44 46.44 -9.71
N PRO A 16 8.59 46.03 -10.99
CA PRO A 16 9.36 44.85 -11.33
C PRO A 16 10.82 44.98 -10.89
N MET A 17 11.31 43.96 -10.19
CA MET A 17 12.73 43.80 -9.88
C MET A 17 13.21 42.41 -10.31
N ILE A 18 14.54 42.28 -10.43
CA ILE A 18 15.17 41.04 -10.85
C ILE A 18 15.39 40.15 -9.62
N PHE A 19 14.89 38.92 -9.70
CA PHE A 19 15.14 37.84 -8.75
C PHE A 19 16.15 36.84 -9.32
N ASP A 20 16.78 36.08 -8.44
CA ASP A 20 17.73 35.04 -8.84
C ASP A 20 17.00 33.97 -9.69
N PRO A 21 17.43 33.71 -10.95
CA PRO A 21 16.85 32.67 -11.78
C PRO A 21 16.91 31.26 -11.16
N ALA A 22 17.86 31.01 -10.26
CA ALA A 22 17.97 29.74 -9.54
C ALA A 22 16.82 29.49 -8.56
N ALA A 23 16.03 30.51 -8.22
CA ALA A 23 14.87 30.36 -7.35
C ALA A 23 13.71 29.59 -8.01
N GLY A 24 13.76 29.35 -9.32
CA GLY A 24 12.76 28.53 -10.03
C GLY A 24 11.38 29.21 -10.21
N VAL A 25 11.27 30.47 -9.81
CA VAL A 25 10.10 31.35 -9.99
C VAL A 25 10.49 32.48 -10.96
N SER A 26 9.51 33.18 -11.53
CA SER A 26 9.74 34.21 -12.56
C SER A 26 10.85 35.21 -12.18
N ALA A 27 11.84 35.39 -13.07
CA ALA A 27 13.07 36.13 -12.78
C ALA A 27 12.89 37.65 -12.72
N THR A 28 11.79 38.18 -13.26
CA THR A 28 11.48 39.62 -13.19
C THR A 28 10.01 39.79 -12.83
N SER A 29 9.74 40.26 -11.63
CA SER A 29 8.38 40.50 -11.12
C SER A 29 8.39 41.52 -9.99
N SER A 30 7.22 42.00 -9.59
CA SER A 30 7.08 42.75 -8.34
C SER A 30 7.28 41.80 -7.14
N VAL A 31 7.45 42.34 -5.94
CA VAL A 31 7.60 41.54 -4.71
C VAL A 31 6.30 40.79 -4.39
N SER A 32 5.15 41.43 -4.62
CA SER A 32 3.82 40.86 -4.42
C SER A 32 3.55 39.70 -5.39
N ASP A 33 3.86 39.87 -6.67
CA ASP A 33 3.70 38.83 -7.69
C ASP A 33 4.67 37.65 -7.48
N TYR A 34 5.90 37.94 -7.05
CA TYR A 34 6.88 36.92 -6.72
C TYR A 34 6.42 36.06 -5.54
N ALA A 35 5.91 36.69 -4.48
CA ALA A 35 5.36 36.00 -3.32
C ALA A 35 4.15 35.12 -3.70
N ALA A 36 3.20 35.66 -4.48
CA ALA A 36 2.04 34.91 -4.94
C ALA A 36 2.45 33.71 -5.81
N SER A 37 3.40 33.91 -6.73
CA SER A 37 3.93 32.84 -7.59
C SER A 37 4.66 31.76 -6.79
N SER A 38 5.43 32.15 -5.77
CA SER A 38 6.14 31.22 -4.89
C SER A 38 5.18 30.35 -4.09
N ILE A 39 4.09 30.94 -3.58
CA ILE A 39 3.02 30.20 -2.89
C ILE A 39 2.34 29.23 -3.86
N GLY A 40 2.01 29.67 -5.07
CA GLY A 40 1.40 28.80 -6.09
C GLY A 40 2.31 27.64 -6.48
N TRP A 41 3.60 27.89 -6.66
CA TRP A 41 4.59 26.84 -6.92
C TRP A 41 4.68 25.83 -5.77
N PHE A 42 4.80 26.32 -4.53
CA PHE A 42 4.86 25.46 -3.34
C PHE A 42 3.60 24.61 -3.19
N GLU A 43 2.42 25.20 -3.41
CA GLU A 43 1.15 24.47 -3.35
C GLU A 43 1.04 23.44 -4.47
N GLY A 44 1.56 23.72 -5.67
CA GLY A 44 1.65 22.74 -6.75
C GLY A 44 2.53 21.54 -6.37
N VAL A 45 3.68 21.78 -5.75
CA VAL A 45 4.55 20.71 -5.22
C VAL A 45 3.83 19.91 -4.13
N ARG A 46 3.14 20.59 -3.22
CA ARG A 46 2.36 19.95 -2.15
C ARG A 46 1.25 19.07 -2.72
N GLN A 47 0.51 19.57 -3.71
CA GLN A 47 -0.55 18.82 -4.38
C GLN A 47 0.00 17.56 -5.05
N GLN A 48 1.09 17.68 -5.81
CA GLN A 48 1.73 16.54 -6.47
C GLN A 48 2.20 15.49 -5.46
N ALA A 49 2.82 15.92 -4.36
CA ALA A 49 3.26 15.02 -3.29
C ALA A 49 2.07 14.30 -2.62
N SER A 50 0.97 15.02 -2.36
CA SER A 50 -0.26 14.44 -1.80
C SER A 50 -0.84 13.37 -2.72
N THR A 51 -1.04 13.68 -4.01
CA THR A 51 -1.57 12.71 -4.98
C THR A 51 -0.67 11.49 -5.13
N ALA A 52 0.66 11.68 -5.10
CA ALA A 52 1.60 10.56 -5.13
C ALA A 52 1.53 9.70 -3.86
N SER A 53 1.29 10.30 -2.69
CA SER A 53 1.06 9.60 -1.43
C SER A 53 -0.20 8.74 -1.49
N ASP A 54 -1.32 9.33 -1.91
CA ASP A 54 -2.62 8.65 -2.00
C ASP A 54 -2.55 7.45 -2.97
N ALA A 55 -1.88 7.64 -4.12
CA ALA A 55 -1.67 6.56 -5.08
C ALA A 55 -0.81 5.42 -4.52
N LYS A 56 0.23 5.74 -3.74
CA LYS A 56 1.08 4.75 -3.08
C LYS A 56 0.33 3.98 -2.00
N GLU A 57 -0.51 4.65 -1.22
CA GLU A 57 -1.34 4.01 -0.21
C GLU A 57 -2.36 3.04 -0.84
N ALA A 58 -3.03 3.48 -1.91
CA ALA A 58 -3.95 2.62 -2.66
C ALA A 58 -3.24 1.40 -3.27
N LEU A 59 -2.03 1.59 -3.81
CA LEU A 59 -1.22 0.48 -4.34
C LEU A 59 -0.78 -0.49 -3.23
N ALA A 60 -0.37 0.03 -2.07
CA ALA A 60 0.03 -0.79 -0.93
C ALA A 60 -1.14 -1.64 -0.42
N SER A 61 -2.32 -1.03 -0.24
CA SER A 61 -3.55 -1.75 0.16
C SER A 61 -3.91 -2.85 -0.83
N ARG A 62 -3.94 -2.55 -2.14
CA ARG A 62 -4.22 -3.57 -3.18
C ARG A 62 -3.18 -4.69 -3.20
N SER A 63 -1.91 -4.36 -2.97
CA SER A 63 -0.83 -5.34 -2.93
C SER A 63 -0.97 -6.25 -1.70
N ALA A 64 -1.34 -5.70 -0.54
CA ALA A 64 -1.60 -6.46 0.67
C ALA A 64 -2.81 -7.39 0.50
N GLU A 65 -3.90 -6.92 -0.10
CA GLU A 65 -5.07 -7.74 -0.45
C GLU A 65 -4.70 -8.86 -1.43
N ALA A 66 -3.98 -8.55 -2.51
CA ALA A 66 -3.54 -9.53 -3.48
C ALA A 66 -2.65 -10.61 -2.86
N LEU A 67 -1.71 -10.21 -1.99
CA LEU A 67 -0.87 -11.14 -1.24
C LEU A 67 -1.71 -12.01 -0.32
N SER A 68 -2.61 -11.41 0.47
CA SER A 68 -3.52 -12.13 1.36
C SER A 68 -4.41 -13.11 0.61
N ASN A 69 -4.83 -12.79 -0.61
CA ASN A 69 -5.64 -13.69 -1.44
C ASN A 69 -4.79 -14.83 -2.02
N ALA A 70 -3.53 -14.57 -2.37
CA ALA A 70 -2.63 -15.58 -2.94
C ALA A 70 -2.04 -16.53 -1.89
N THR A 71 -1.76 -16.03 -0.68
CA THR A 71 -1.23 -16.83 0.44
C THR A 71 -2.29 -17.22 1.44
N GLY A 72 -3.52 -16.73 1.26
CA GLY A 72 -4.65 -17.03 2.11
C GLY A 72 -5.02 -18.49 2.02
N VAL A 73 -5.37 -19.06 3.16
CA VAL A 73 -5.82 -20.44 3.26
C VAL A 73 -7.34 -20.41 3.46
N ASN A 74 -8.07 -21.14 2.61
CA ASN A 74 -9.50 -21.28 2.78
C ASN A 74 -9.77 -22.34 3.86
N VAL A 75 -10.22 -21.90 5.04
CA VAL A 75 -10.41 -22.77 6.22
C VAL A 75 -11.45 -23.87 5.95
N ASP A 76 -12.48 -23.61 5.14
CA ASP A 76 -13.48 -24.63 4.79
C ASP A 76 -12.89 -25.70 3.88
N GLN A 77 -11.97 -25.32 2.99
CA GLN A 77 -11.26 -26.26 2.13
C GLN A 77 -10.22 -27.08 2.91
N GLU A 78 -9.44 -26.45 3.81
CA GLU A 78 -8.56 -27.18 4.73
C GLU A 78 -9.36 -28.10 5.64
N MET A 79 -10.51 -27.66 6.16
CA MET A 79 -11.36 -28.50 7.00
C MET A 79 -11.94 -29.68 6.22
N SER A 80 -12.35 -29.48 4.97
CA SER A 80 -12.78 -30.57 4.09
C SER A 80 -11.66 -31.56 3.82
N LEU A 81 -10.44 -31.07 3.58
CA LEU A 81 -9.24 -31.90 3.39
C LEU A 81 -8.87 -32.67 4.66
N LEU A 82 -8.98 -32.04 5.83
CA LEU A 82 -8.74 -32.68 7.13
C LEU A 82 -9.76 -33.78 7.41
N LEU A 83 -11.05 -33.56 7.11
CA LEU A 83 -12.08 -34.58 7.25
C LEU A 83 -11.85 -35.75 6.29
N ASP A 84 -11.47 -35.49 5.04
CA ASP A 84 -11.15 -36.55 4.07
C ASP A 84 -9.92 -37.36 4.51
N LEU A 85 -8.90 -36.69 5.05
CA LEU A 85 -7.73 -37.33 5.64
C LEU A 85 -8.12 -38.20 6.85
N GLU A 86 -8.99 -37.71 7.73
CA GLU A 86 -9.49 -38.46 8.89
C GLU A 86 -10.25 -39.72 8.44
N HIS A 87 -11.15 -39.61 7.46
CA HIS A 87 -11.88 -40.73 6.90
C HIS A 87 -10.94 -41.76 6.24
N THR A 88 -9.95 -41.30 5.48
CA THR A 88 -8.95 -42.17 4.85
C THR A 88 -8.10 -42.91 5.88
N TYR A 89 -7.72 -42.25 6.98
CA TYR A 89 -7.03 -42.88 8.10
C TYR A 89 -7.90 -43.94 8.80
N GLN A 90 -9.17 -43.61 9.09
CA GLN A 90 -10.10 -44.56 9.70
C GLN A 90 -10.33 -45.78 8.79
N ALA A 91 -10.46 -45.57 7.47
CA ALA A 91 -10.58 -46.65 6.49
C ALA A 91 -9.32 -47.53 6.46
N SER A 92 -8.14 -46.92 6.47
CA SER A 92 -6.85 -47.63 6.51
C SER A 92 -6.71 -48.47 7.79
N ALA A 93 -7.09 -47.92 8.95
CA ALA A 93 -7.08 -48.64 10.22
C ALA A 93 -8.04 -49.84 10.22
N ARG A 94 -9.23 -49.70 9.62
CA ARG A 94 -10.17 -50.82 9.44
C ARG A 94 -9.60 -51.88 8.51
N MET A 95 -8.98 -51.50 7.39
CA MET A 95 -8.30 -52.43 6.50
C MET A 95 -7.17 -53.19 7.23
N MET A 96 -6.33 -52.49 7.99
CA MET A 96 -5.28 -53.14 8.80
C MET A 96 -5.87 -54.13 9.79
N LYS A 97 -6.97 -53.79 10.46
CA LYS A 97 -7.68 -54.70 11.36
C LYS A 97 -8.18 -55.94 10.62
N THR A 98 -8.80 -55.78 9.46
CA THR A 98 -9.26 -56.93 8.67
C THR A 98 -8.13 -57.83 8.20
N VAL A 99 -6.96 -57.26 7.88
CA VAL A 99 -5.75 -58.03 7.52
C VAL A 99 -5.22 -58.80 8.72
N ASP A 100 -5.19 -58.18 9.91
CA ASP A 100 -4.78 -58.82 11.16
C ASP A 100 -5.70 -60.00 11.54
N ASP A 101 -7.00 -59.81 11.41
CA ASP A 101 -8.02 -60.85 11.64
C ASP A 101 -7.82 -62.03 10.65
N MET A 102 -7.57 -61.74 9.37
CA MET A 102 -7.32 -62.76 8.34
C MET A 102 -6.00 -63.52 8.58
N MET A 103 -4.93 -62.82 8.98
CA MET A 103 -3.65 -63.44 9.33
C MET A 103 -3.78 -64.37 10.53
N THR A 104 -4.50 -63.94 11.57
CA THR A 104 -4.78 -64.75 12.75
C THR A 104 -5.58 -66.00 12.40
N ALA A 105 -6.59 -65.88 11.54
CA ALA A 105 -7.37 -67.03 11.05
C ALA A 105 -6.50 -68.04 10.27
N LEU A 106 -5.58 -67.55 9.42
CA LEU A 106 -4.62 -68.41 8.71
C LEU A 106 -3.68 -69.14 9.67
N LEU A 107 -3.13 -68.46 10.67
CA LEU A 107 -2.27 -69.07 11.68
C LEU A 107 -3.00 -70.17 12.47
N ASN A 108 -4.25 -69.93 12.85
CA ASN A 108 -5.08 -70.91 13.55
C ASN A 108 -5.50 -72.12 12.69
N ALA A 109 -5.47 -72.00 11.36
CA ALA A 109 -5.84 -73.09 10.46
C ALA A 109 -4.67 -74.03 10.13
N VAL A 110 -3.42 -73.57 10.35
CA VAL A 110 -2.20 -74.33 10.05
C VAL A 110 -1.54 -74.90 11.32
N GLY A 111 -1.87 -74.35 12.50
CA GLY A 111 -1.54 -74.94 13.81
C GLY A 111 -2.57 -75.98 14.27
#